data_AF-A0A7D5V215-F1
#
_entry.id   AF-A0A7D5V215-F1
#
_cell.length_a   1.000
_cell.length_b   1.000
_cell.length_c   1.000
_cell.angle_alpha   90.00
_cell.angle_beta   90.00
_cell.angle_gamma   90.00
#
_symmetry.space_group_name_H-M   'P 1'
#
loop_
_entity.id
_entity.type
_entity.pdbx_description
1 polymer ?
#
loop_
_entity_poly.entity_id
_entity_poly.type
_entity_poly.pdbx_seq_one_letter_code
_entity_poly.pdbx_strand_id
1 'polypeptide(L)'
;MGLFGLSIDFRNLTEGEHPVLRLYYSAHYLLGPLAAVPWLKHLLMGVPFIERTKYYKQFFSWAHAELERNIKNNQNKRQNIIGHGLSAAQEAGGVEQNWRYVLGDFVLVIIAGSDPVRQVLINMMYYLIQNPEYLALIREFLANIDIRER
;
A
#
# COMPACT_ATOMS: atom_id res chain seq x y z
N MET A 1 1.91 -5.66 2.84
CA MET A 1 3.18 -5.00 2.53
C MET A 1 3.73 -4.11 3.64
N GLY A 2 2.91 -3.55 4.54
CA GLY A 2 3.38 -2.63 5.60
C GLY A 2 4.55 -3.14 6.45
N LEU A 3 4.47 -4.37 6.97
CA LEU A 3 5.50 -4.90 7.86
C LEU A 3 6.84 -5.13 7.13
N PHE A 4 6.79 -5.75 5.95
CA PHE A 4 7.97 -6.08 5.15
C PHE A 4 8.63 -4.83 4.53
N GLY A 5 7.84 -3.93 3.94
CA GLY A 5 8.37 -2.77 3.21
C GLY A 5 8.67 -1.56 4.10
N LEU A 6 7.90 -1.37 5.16
CA LEU A 6 7.84 -0.12 5.93
C LEU A 6 8.06 -0.32 7.44
N SER A 7 8.14 -1.56 7.91
CA SER A 7 8.14 -1.90 9.35
C SER A 7 6.90 -1.37 10.09
N ILE A 8 5.74 -1.34 9.39
CA ILE A 8 4.45 -0.95 9.96
C ILE A 8 3.54 -2.18 10.03
N ASP A 9 3.16 -2.56 11.25
CA ASP A 9 2.11 -3.55 11.46
C ASP A 9 0.76 -2.87 11.66
N PHE A 10 -0.13 -3.06 10.69
CA PHE A 10 -1.50 -2.54 10.73
C PHE A 10 -2.44 -3.41 11.56
N ARG A 11 -2.02 -4.62 11.96
CA ARG A 11 -2.80 -5.56 12.79
C ARG A 11 -4.19 -5.89 12.26
N ASN A 12 -4.36 -5.83 10.93
CA ASN A 12 -5.66 -6.01 10.28
C ASN A 12 -6.34 -7.37 10.54
N LEU A 13 -5.54 -8.42 10.79
CA LEU A 13 -6.06 -9.77 11.04
C LEU A 13 -6.56 -9.96 12.48
N THR A 14 -6.00 -9.21 13.43
CA THR A 14 -6.32 -9.34 14.86
C THR A 14 -7.26 -8.24 15.36
N GLU A 15 -7.12 -7.03 14.82
CA GLU A 15 -7.85 -5.83 15.29
C GLU A 15 -8.89 -5.33 14.27
N GLY A 16 -8.98 -5.95 13.10
CA GLY A 16 -9.89 -5.54 12.02
C GLY A 16 -9.29 -4.45 11.13
N GLU A 17 -10.07 -3.98 10.14
CA GLU A 17 -9.57 -3.09 9.10
C GLU A 17 -9.01 -1.76 9.66
N HIS A 18 -7.73 -1.49 9.39
CA HIS A 18 -7.12 -0.22 9.77
C HIS A 18 -7.82 0.97 9.06
N PRO A 19 -8.22 2.04 9.77
CA PRO A 19 -9.03 3.14 9.23
C PRO A 19 -8.45 3.83 7.98
N VAL A 20 -7.14 3.79 7.80
CA VAL A 20 -6.46 4.32 6.60
C VAL A 20 -6.96 3.69 5.31
N LEU A 21 -7.33 2.40 5.33
CA LEU A 21 -7.80 1.70 4.14
C LEU A 21 -9.12 2.29 3.66
N ARG A 22 -10.02 2.62 4.59
CA ARG A 22 -11.27 3.32 4.28
C ARG A 22 -11.03 4.71 3.70
N LEU A 23 -10.06 5.46 4.24
CA LEU A 23 -9.64 6.76 3.68
C LEU A 23 -9.09 6.60 2.26
N TYR A 24 -8.25 5.60 2.04
CA TYR A 24 -7.66 5.29 0.74
C TYR A 24 -8.75 4.98 -0.29
N TYR A 25 -9.66 4.05 0.01
CA TYR A 25 -10.77 3.70 -0.89
C TYR A 25 -11.66 4.91 -1.19
N SER A 26 -11.96 5.73 -0.18
CA SER A 26 -12.78 6.94 -0.35
C SER A 26 -12.07 7.98 -1.23
N ALA A 27 -10.74 8.09 -1.13
CA ALA A 27 -9.94 8.99 -1.94
C ALA A 27 -9.77 8.50 -3.40
N HIS A 28 -9.78 7.18 -3.62
CA HIS A 28 -9.45 6.57 -4.92
C HIS A 28 -10.68 6.04 -5.68
N TYR A 29 -11.87 6.05 -5.08
CA TYR A 29 -13.12 5.58 -5.71
C TYR A 29 -13.39 6.20 -7.10
N LEU A 30 -13.05 7.49 -7.27
CA LEU A 30 -13.28 8.20 -8.52
C LEU A 30 -12.18 7.99 -9.57
N LEU A 31 -11.05 7.37 -9.22
CA LEU A 31 -9.94 7.21 -10.18
C LEU A 31 -10.28 6.25 -11.31
N GLY A 32 -11.06 5.19 -11.06
CA GLY A 32 -11.48 4.25 -12.10
C GLY A 32 -12.36 4.91 -13.17
N PRO A 33 -13.52 5.48 -12.79
CA PRO A 33 -14.40 6.16 -13.74
C PRO A 33 -13.76 7.36 -14.44
N LEU A 34 -12.86 8.08 -13.76
CA LEU A 34 -12.18 9.26 -14.32
C LEU A 34 -10.88 8.91 -15.05
N ALA A 35 -10.45 7.64 -15.09
CA ALA A 35 -9.22 7.22 -15.76
C ALA A 35 -9.26 7.51 -17.27
N ALA A 36 -10.44 7.37 -17.90
CA ALA A 36 -10.65 7.69 -19.31
C ALA A 36 -10.63 9.20 -19.61
N VAL A 37 -10.74 10.04 -18.58
CA VAL A 37 -10.88 11.50 -18.72
C VAL A 37 -9.94 12.23 -17.75
N PRO A 38 -8.61 12.04 -17.86
CA PRO A 38 -7.65 12.56 -16.89
C PRO A 38 -7.61 14.10 -16.87
N TRP A 39 -8.06 14.78 -17.92
CA TRP A 39 -8.17 16.25 -17.97
C TRP A 39 -9.31 16.77 -17.10
N LEU A 40 -10.35 15.97 -16.84
CA LEU A 40 -11.50 16.37 -16.04
C LEU A 40 -11.09 16.71 -14.60
N LYS A 41 -10.03 16.07 -14.08
CA LYS A 41 -9.47 16.43 -12.77
C LYS A 41 -9.01 17.89 -12.72
N HIS A 42 -8.36 18.39 -13.78
CA HIS A 42 -7.84 19.75 -13.85
C HIS A 42 -8.98 20.77 -13.95
N LEU A 43 -10.04 20.43 -14.68
CA LEU A 43 -11.24 21.26 -14.79
C LEU A 43 -12.00 21.32 -13.45
N LEU A 44 -12.11 20.19 -12.75
CA LEU A 44 -12.72 20.11 -11.42
C LEU A 44 -11.89 20.81 -10.32
N MET A 45 -10.58 20.93 -10.48
CA MET A 45 -9.71 21.67 -9.54
C MET A 45 -9.97 23.18 -9.56
N GLY A 46 -10.58 23.72 -10.62
CA GLY A 46 -10.89 25.15 -10.75
C GLY A 46 -12.18 25.61 -10.06
N VAL A 47 -13.01 24.69 -9.53
CA VAL A 47 -14.31 25.03 -8.95
C VAL A 47 -14.19 25.19 -7.42
N PRO A 48 -14.38 26.41 -6.87
CA PRO A 48 -14.39 26.63 -5.42
C PRO A 48 -15.56 25.88 -4.76
N PHE A 49 -15.40 25.46 -3.49
CA PHE A 49 -16.38 24.74 -2.64
C PHE A 49 -16.58 23.24 -2.88
N ILE A 50 -15.83 22.64 -3.79
CA ILE A 50 -15.85 21.20 -3.95
C ILE A 50 -14.99 20.55 -2.84
N GLU A 51 -15.62 19.96 -1.80
CA GLU A 51 -14.98 19.14 -0.75
C GLU A 51 -14.24 17.86 -1.29
N ARG A 52 -14.04 17.71 -2.60
CA ARG A 52 -13.65 16.44 -3.24
C ARG A 52 -12.19 16.04 -3.05
N THR A 53 -11.33 16.89 -2.50
CA THR A 53 -9.97 16.49 -2.09
C THR A 53 -9.86 16.19 -0.60
N LYS A 54 -10.95 16.27 0.17
CA LYS A 54 -10.92 16.07 1.64
C LYS A 54 -10.28 14.73 2.02
N TYR A 55 -10.76 13.63 1.44
CA TYR A 55 -10.22 12.29 1.73
C TYR A 55 -8.79 12.11 1.19
N TYR A 56 -8.50 12.65 0.01
CA TYR A 56 -7.15 12.62 -0.55
C TYR A 56 -6.16 13.38 0.33
N LYS A 57 -6.50 14.61 0.75
CA LYS A 57 -5.72 15.43 1.68
C LYS A 57 -5.57 14.75 3.04
N GLN A 58 -6.64 14.17 3.59
CA GLN A 58 -6.59 13.43 4.85
C GLN A 58 -5.67 12.20 4.75
N PHE A 59 -5.77 11.44 3.66
CA PHE A 59 -4.91 10.28 3.43
C PHE A 59 -3.43 10.69 3.33
N PHE A 60 -3.10 11.73 2.54
CA PHE A 60 -1.72 12.21 2.43
C PHE A 60 -1.22 12.86 3.72
N SER A 61 -2.08 13.55 4.47
CA SER A 61 -1.73 14.09 5.80
C SER A 61 -1.42 12.97 6.79
N TRP A 62 -2.21 11.89 6.77
CA TRP A 62 -1.92 10.69 7.55
C TRP A 62 -0.60 10.07 7.11
N ALA A 63 -0.38 9.88 5.80
CA ALA A 63 0.83 9.25 5.27
C ALA A 63 2.09 10.04 5.63
N HIS A 64 2.00 11.37 5.58
CA HIS A 64 3.08 12.26 6.03
C HIS A 64 3.40 12.06 7.50
N ALA A 65 2.40 12.15 8.37
CA ALA A 65 2.57 12.01 9.82
C ALA A 65 3.09 10.60 10.18
N GLU A 66 2.60 9.58 9.49
CA GLU A 66 3.01 8.20 9.69
C GLU A 66 4.45 7.95 9.26
N LEU A 67 4.85 8.45 8.08
CA LEU A 67 6.22 8.35 7.58
C LEU A 67 7.18 9.07 8.52
N GLU A 68 6.84 10.28 8.97
CA GLU A 68 7.65 11.03 9.91
C GLU A 68 7.81 10.29 11.25
N ARG A 69 6.70 9.78 11.81
CA ARG A 69 6.71 8.94 13.02
C ARG A 69 7.58 7.70 12.82
N ASN A 70 7.43 7.03 11.68
CA ASN A 70 8.17 5.85 11.34
C ASN A 70 9.67 6.13 11.25
N ILE A 71 10.08 7.23 10.60
CA ILE A 71 11.48 7.72 10.52
C ILE A 71 12.05 7.93 11.93
N LYS A 72 11.34 8.69 12.77
CA LYS A 72 11.78 9.01 14.15
C LYS A 72 11.92 7.78 15.04
N ASN A 73 11.03 6.81 14.92
CA ASN A 73 11.00 5.64 15.80
C ASN A 73 11.96 4.52 15.39
N ASN A 74 12.39 4.47 14.12
CA ASN A 74 13.31 3.43 13.64
C ASN A 74 14.60 4.06 13.07
N GLN A 75 15.42 4.64 13.92
CA GLN A 75 16.65 5.36 13.52
C GLN A 75 17.82 4.44 13.14
N ASN A 76 17.73 3.16 13.45
CA ASN A 76 18.76 2.18 13.09
C ASN A 76 18.80 1.94 11.58
N LYS A 77 19.96 1.45 11.07
CA LYS A 77 20.14 1.13 9.65
C LYS A 77 19.08 0.13 9.19
N ARG A 78 18.12 0.60 8.40
CA ARG A 78 17.02 -0.20 7.85
C ARG A 78 17.48 -0.88 6.57
N GLN A 79 17.18 -2.16 6.45
CA GLN A 79 17.34 -2.94 5.22
C GLN A 79 16.00 -3.19 4.51
N ASN A 80 14.97 -2.43 4.89
CA ASN A 80 13.65 -2.48 4.24
C ASN A 80 13.56 -1.43 3.12
N ILE A 81 12.49 -1.49 2.33
CA ILE A 81 12.28 -0.66 1.13
C ILE A 81 12.39 0.84 1.48
N ILE A 82 11.72 1.28 2.56
CA ILE A 82 11.79 2.70 2.96
C ILE A 82 13.18 3.11 3.43
N GLY A 83 13.95 2.20 4.04
CA GLY A 83 15.34 2.41 4.43
C GLY A 83 16.25 2.71 3.24
N HIS A 84 16.08 1.96 2.16
CA HIS A 84 16.78 2.22 0.90
C HIS A 84 16.36 3.57 0.29
N GLY A 85 15.07 3.89 0.29
CA GLY A 85 14.57 5.19 -0.19
C GLY A 85 15.12 6.38 0.60
N LEU A 86 15.20 6.26 1.93
CA LEU A 86 15.79 7.28 2.80
C LEU A 86 17.29 7.45 2.58
N SER A 87 18.02 6.35 2.38
CA SER A 87 19.46 6.38 2.10
C SER A 87 19.74 7.07 0.77
N ALA A 88 18.99 6.72 -0.28
CA ALA A 88 19.09 7.37 -1.59
C ALA A 88 18.73 8.86 -1.52
N ALA A 89 17.69 9.24 -0.77
CA ALA A 89 17.33 10.63 -0.56
C ALA A 89 18.43 11.41 0.18
N GLN A 90 19.09 10.78 1.14
CA GLN A 90 20.22 11.38 1.87
C GLN A 90 21.44 11.61 0.95
N GLU A 91 21.75 10.65 0.08
CA GLU A 91 22.82 10.77 -0.92
C GLU A 91 22.49 11.83 -1.99
N ALA A 92 21.21 12.01 -2.33
CA ALA A 92 20.73 12.94 -3.35
C ALA A 92 20.41 14.36 -2.81
N GLY A 93 21.14 14.84 -1.80
CA GLY A 93 21.01 16.20 -1.27
C GLY A 93 20.19 16.34 0.02
N GLY A 94 19.69 15.23 0.57
CA GLY A 94 19.02 15.19 1.87
C GLY A 94 17.55 14.76 1.80
N VAL A 95 17.06 14.18 2.89
CA VAL A 95 15.70 13.64 2.98
C VAL A 95 14.62 14.70 2.80
N GLU A 96 14.79 15.90 3.38
CA GLU A 96 13.79 16.98 3.29
C GLU A 96 13.61 17.48 1.85
N GLN A 97 14.70 17.67 1.12
CA GLN A 97 14.66 18.11 -0.29
C GLN A 97 13.98 17.08 -1.19
N ASN A 98 14.11 15.80 -0.82
CA ASN A 98 13.55 14.66 -1.57
C ASN A 98 12.24 14.14 -0.97
N TRP A 99 11.64 14.85 -0.01
CA TRP A 99 10.52 14.35 0.79
C TRP A 99 9.32 13.89 -0.06
N ARG A 100 9.01 14.61 -1.14
CA ARG A 100 7.91 14.25 -2.05
C ARG A 100 8.08 12.86 -2.67
N TYR A 101 9.31 12.45 -2.93
CA TYR A 101 9.62 11.15 -3.52
C TYR A 101 9.53 10.05 -2.46
N VAL A 102 10.15 10.28 -1.29
CA VAL A 102 10.08 9.34 -0.15
C VAL A 102 8.63 9.11 0.28
N LEU A 103 7.82 10.17 0.36
CA LEU A 103 6.39 10.08 0.67
C LEU A 103 5.62 9.34 -0.43
N GLY A 104 5.95 9.59 -1.70
CA GLY A 104 5.36 8.88 -2.84
C GLY A 104 5.63 7.38 -2.79
N ASP A 105 6.88 6.98 -2.57
CA ASP A 105 7.30 5.58 -2.47
C ASP A 105 6.68 4.91 -1.24
N PHE A 106 6.61 5.61 -0.11
CA PHE A 106 5.92 5.14 1.09
C PHE A 106 4.46 4.78 0.80
N VAL A 107 3.73 5.72 0.20
CA VAL A 107 2.32 5.53 -0.19
C VAL A 107 2.18 4.40 -1.21
N LEU A 108 3.08 4.33 -2.20
CA LEU A 108 3.09 3.31 -3.25
C LEU A 108 3.26 1.91 -2.66
N VAL A 109 4.20 1.71 -1.74
CA VAL A 109 4.43 0.40 -1.08
C VAL A 109 3.20 -0.08 -0.31
N ILE A 110 2.45 0.84 0.33
CA ILE A 110 1.20 0.49 1.01
C ILE A 110 0.16 0.00 0.01
N ILE A 111 -0.01 0.71 -1.11
CA ILE A 111 -1.13 0.50 -2.02
C ILE A 111 -0.87 -0.62 -3.04
N ALA A 112 0.27 -0.55 -3.72
CA ALA A 112 0.56 -1.35 -4.92
C ALA A 112 0.56 -2.86 -4.65
N GLY A 113 0.95 -3.27 -3.44
CA GLY A 113 0.93 -4.69 -3.07
C GLY A 113 -0.31 -5.13 -2.30
N SER A 114 -1.14 -4.22 -1.78
CA SER A 114 -2.27 -4.60 -0.92
C SER A 114 -3.52 -4.88 -1.73
N ASP A 115 -3.92 -3.96 -2.62
CA ASP A 115 -5.18 -4.08 -3.35
C ASP A 115 -5.14 -5.15 -4.46
N PRO A 116 -4.10 -5.21 -5.32
CA PRO A 116 -4.02 -6.26 -6.34
C PRO A 116 -3.91 -7.66 -5.73
N VAL A 117 -3.12 -7.84 -4.67
CA VAL A 117 -2.96 -9.15 -4.01
C VAL A 117 -4.26 -9.58 -3.34
N ARG A 118 -4.99 -8.65 -2.69
CA ARG A 118 -6.33 -8.95 -2.15
C ARG A 118 -7.25 -9.49 -3.23
N GLN A 119 -7.28 -8.86 -4.40
CA GLN A 119 -8.10 -9.32 -5.53
C GLN A 119 -7.64 -10.70 -6.03
N VAL A 120 -6.33 -10.92 -6.19
CA VAL A 120 -5.78 -12.22 -6.60
C VAL A 120 -6.16 -13.33 -5.61
N LEU A 121 -6.03 -13.09 -4.30
CA LEU A 121 -6.35 -14.08 -3.28
C LEU A 121 -7.83 -14.46 -3.28
N ILE A 122 -8.73 -13.47 -3.38
CA ILE A 122 -10.17 -13.75 -3.43
C ILE A 122 -10.53 -14.59 -4.67
N ASN A 123 -9.99 -14.24 -5.83
CA ASN A 123 -10.24 -15.00 -7.07
C ASN A 123 -9.62 -16.39 -7.00
N MET A 124 -8.41 -16.51 -6.46
CA MET A 124 -7.76 -17.81 -6.26
C MET A 124 -8.61 -18.72 -5.40
N MET A 125 -9.10 -18.23 -4.25
CA MET A 125 -9.99 -19.01 -3.38
C MET A 125 -11.29 -19.40 -4.08
N TYR A 126 -11.89 -18.47 -4.83
CA TYR A 126 -13.09 -18.77 -5.62
C TYR A 126 -12.86 -19.92 -6.60
N TYR A 127 -11.79 -19.87 -7.41
CA TYR A 127 -11.51 -20.90 -8.40
C TYR A 127 -11.10 -22.25 -7.76
N LEU A 128 -10.39 -22.23 -6.64
CA LEU A 128 -10.04 -23.46 -5.90
C LEU A 128 -11.27 -24.17 -5.31
N ILE A 129 -12.29 -23.40 -4.90
CA ILE A 129 -13.55 -23.97 -4.41
C ILE A 129 -14.37 -24.56 -5.57
N GLN A 130 -14.41 -23.88 -6.72
CA GLN A 130 -15.16 -24.33 -7.90
C GLN A 130 -14.53 -25.55 -8.58
N ASN A 131 -13.22 -25.73 -8.46
CA ASN A 131 -12.45 -26.79 -9.13
C ASN A 131 -11.65 -27.60 -8.08
N PRO A 132 -12.33 -28.45 -7.29
CA PRO A 132 -11.72 -29.15 -6.15
C PRO A 132 -10.58 -30.10 -6.56
N GLU A 133 -10.53 -30.55 -7.82
CA GLU A 133 -9.44 -31.35 -8.37
C GLU A 133 -8.09 -30.63 -8.31
N TYR A 134 -8.07 -29.32 -8.59
CA TYR A 134 -6.84 -28.53 -8.47
C TYR A 134 -6.46 -28.27 -7.02
N LEU A 135 -7.44 -28.10 -6.12
CA LEU A 135 -7.18 -27.99 -4.70
C LEU A 135 -6.57 -29.27 -4.13
N ALA A 136 -7.08 -30.45 -4.52
CA ALA A 136 -6.53 -31.74 -4.13
C ALA A 136 -5.09 -31.90 -4.62
N LEU A 137 -4.84 -31.59 -5.90
CA LEU A 137 -3.50 -31.64 -6.50
C LEU A 137 -2.51 -30.73 -5.77
N ILE A 138 -2.89 -29.48 -5.46
CA ILE A 138 -2.04 -28.54 -4.73
C ILE A 138 -1.74 -29.07 -3.33
N ARG A 139 -2.73 -29.62 -2.62
CA ARG A 139 -2.52 -30.19 -1.29
C ARG A 139 -1.58 -31.40 -1.31
N GLU A 140 -1.74 -32.28 -2.28
CA GLU A 140 -0.84 -33.42 -2.48
C GLU A 140 0.59 -32.95 -2.76
N PHE A 141 0.76 -31.98 -3.66
CA PHE A 141 2.07 -31.40 -3.96
C PHE A 141 2.71 -30.77 -2.72
N LEU A 142 1.96 -29.99 -1.94
CA LEU A 142 2.47 -29.35 -0.72
C LEU A 142 2.80 -30.34 0.40
N ALA A 143 2.09 -31.48 0.48
CA ALA A 143 2.39 -32.53 1.45
C ALA A 143 3.77 -33.17 1.21
N ASN A 144 4.28 -33.09 -0.02
CA ASN A 144 5.57 -33.64 -0.42
C ASN A 144 6.73 -32.62 -0.34
N ILE A 145 6.48 -31.39 0.10
CA ILE A 145 7.51 -30.36 0.29
C ILE A 145 7.82 -30.24 1.78
N ASP A 146 9.06 -30.54 2.17
CA ASP A 146 9.54 -30.17 3.49
C ASP A 146 10.01 -28.70 3.51
N ILE A 147 9.18 -27.83 4.07
CA ILE A 147 9.48 -26.40 4.25
C ILE A 147 10.57 -26.15 5.31
N ARG A 148 11.08 -27.19 5.96
CA ARG A 148 12.14 -27.12 7.00
C ARG A 148 13.50 -27.59 6.50
N GLU A 149 13.62 -28.09 5.27
CA GLU A 149 14.93 -28.30 4.63
C GLU A 149 15.51 -26.96 4.18
N ARG A 150 16.12 -26.23 5.13
CA ARG A 150 17.05 -25.13 4.90
C ARG A 150 18.08 -25.03 6.01
#